data_AF-A0A2E7RAJ3-F1
#
_entry.id   AF-A0A2E7RAJ3-F1
#
_cell.length_a   1.000
_cell.length_b   1.000
_cell.length_c   1.000
_cell.angle_alpha   90.00
_cell.angle_beta   90.00
_cell.angle_gamma   90.00
#
_symmetry.space_group_name_H-M   'P 1'
#
loop_
_entity.id
_entity.type
_entity.pdbx_description
1 polymer ?
#
loop_
_entity_poly.entity_id
_entity_poly.type
_entity_poly.pdbx_seq_one_letter_code
_entity_poly.pdbx_strand_id
1 'polypeptide(L)'
;MPRIGLNHVERAFIATAEVARHISKVHRFVDTHVSISLSDQEILQACVIGLGMRLFYKISGGSNCCATETRLTRRSGVLTLYLTKRAQNLFGPKFEKRLASFAKKINCVARIRVKSKSLKLLQVCLFKRRT
;
A
#
# COMPACT_ATOMS: atom_id res chain seq x y z
N MET A 1 7.37 -14.38 18.78
CA MET A 1 8.13 -15.36 17.97
C MET A 1 9.50 -14.79 17.67
N PRO A 2 10.60 -15.47 18.03
CA PRO A 2 11.94 -15.05 17.65
C PRO A 2 12.10 -15.16 16.12
N ARG A 3 12.55 -14.08 15.48
CA ARG A 3 12.90 -14.06 14.06
C ARG A 3 14.42 -13.97 13.93
N ILE A 4 15.01 -15.02 13.39
CA ILE A 4 16.44 -15.12 13.10
C ILE A 4 16.76 -14.26 11.87
N GLY A 5 17.90 -13.57 11.88
CA GLY A 5 18.35 -12.73 10.78
C GLY A 5 17.77 -11.32 10.73
N LEU A 6 17.02 -10.90 11.77
CA LEU A 6 16.56 -9.53 11.93
C LEU A 6 17.10 -8.93 13.22
N ASN A 7 17.61 -7.71 13.16
CA ASN A 7 17.99 -6.94 14.33
C ASN A 7 16.74 -6.36 15.03
N HIS A 8 16.94 -5.70 16.18
CA HIS A 8 15.86 -5.14 16.98
C HIS A 8 15.07 -4.04 16.24
N VAL A 9 15.76 -3.13 15.56
CA VAL A 9 15.16 -2.03 14.78
C VAL A 9 14.31 -2.58 13.63
N GLU A 10 14.80 -3.56 12.89
CA GLU A 10 14.08 -4.19 11.78
C GLU A 10 12.81 -4.91 12.26
N ARG A 11 12.87 -5.58 13.42
CA ARG A 11 11.70 -6.19 14.05
C ARG A 11 10.66 -5.14 14.45
N ALA A 12 11.11 -4.03 15.05
CA ALA A 12 10.24 -2.91 15.38
C ALA A 12 9.60 -2.30 14.13
N PHE A 13 10.39 -2.08 13.07
CA PHE A 13 9.90 -1.57 11.79
C PHE A 13 8.80 -2.45 11.19
N ILE A 14 9.02 -3.77 11.11
CA ILE A 14 8.05 -4.73 10.57
C ILE A 14 6.78 -4.76 11.43
N ALA A 15 6.92 -4.77 12.76
CA ALA A 15 5.77 -4.71 13.67
C ALA A 15 4.96 -3.42 13.47
N THR A 16 5.64 -2.28 13.34
CA THR A 16 5.00 -0.99 13.05
C THR A 16 4.27 -1.00 11.69
N ALA A 17 4.86 -1.62 10.66
CA ALA A 17 4.22 -1.75 9.35
C ALA A 17 2.97 -2.63 9.41
N GLU A 18 3.03 -3.75 10.12
CA GLU A 18 1.87 -4.63 10.31
C GLU A 18 0.77 -3.92 11.12
N VAL A 19 1.13 -3.19 12.16
CA VAL A 19 0.16 -2.38 12.92
C VAL A 19 -0.49 -1.31 12.04
N ALA A 20 0.30 -0.62 11.21
CA ALA A 20 -0.19 0.38 10.26
C ALA A 20 -1.16 -0.19 9.22
N ARG A 21 -1.11 -1.49 8.94
CA ARG A 21 -2.12 -2.19 8.12
C ARG A 21 -3.50 -2.17 8.78
N HIS A 22 -3.56 -2.23 10.10
CA HIS A 22 -4.80 -2.38 10.85
C HIS A 22 -5.32 -1.05 11.41
N ILE A 23 -4.44 -0.17 11.89
CA ILE A 23 -4.82 1.07 12.59
C ILE A 23 -4.23 2.32 11.94
N SER A 24 -4.84 3.49 12.21
CA SER A 24 -4.38 4.78 11.70
C SER A 24 -3.45 5.54 12.66
N LYS A 25 -3.45 5.19 13.96
CA LYS A 25 -2.72 5.91 15.02
C LYS A 25 -1.39 5.22 15.34
N VAL A 26 -0.52 5.15 14.33
CA VAL A 26 0.73 4.36 14.41
C VAL A 26 1.76 4.97 15.36
N HIS A 27 1.94 6.31 15.35
CA HIS A 27 2.86 6.98 16.30
C HIS A 27 2.54 6.63 17.75
N ARG A 28 1.27 6.81 18.16
CA ARG A 28 0.83 6.45 19.51
C ARG A 28 1.13 4.99 19.86
N PHE A 29 0.96 4.06 18.92
CA PHE A 29 1.32 2.66 19.14
C PHE A 29 2.81 2.48 19.36
N VAL A 30 3.65 3.10 18.53
CA VAL A 30 5.11 3.06 18.66
C VAL A 30 5.52 3.60 20.03
N ASP A 31 5.03 4.79 20.40
CA ASP A 31 5.34 5.45 21.67
C ASP A 31 4.93 4.63 22.89
N THR A 32 3.87 3.83 22.78
CA THR A 32 3.31 3.06 23.92
C THR A 32 3.89 1.64 24.01
N HIS A 33 4.20 1.00 22.87
CA HIS A 33 4.41 -0.45 22.81
C HIS A 33 5.74 -0.87 22.19
N VAL A 34 6.50 0.06 21.58
CA VAL A 34 7.77 -0.25 20.94
C VAL A 34 8.90 0.36 21.77
N SER A 35 9.64 -0.50 22.48
CA SER A 35 10.73 -0.08 23.36
C SER A 35 11.97 0.46 22.62
N ILE A 36 12.03 0.23 21.30
CA ILE A 36 13.13 0.64 20.44
C ILE A 36 12.71 1.91 19.72
N SER A 37 13.53 2.95 19.80
CA SER A 37 13.28 4.20 19.09
C SER A 37 13.44 3.99 17.59
N LEU A 38 12.36 4.22 16.85
CA LEU A 38 12.37 4.37 15.40
C LEU A 38 12.37 5.87 15.10
N SER A 39 13.13 6.29 14.09
CA SER A 39 13.04 7.65 13.56
C SER A 39 11.66 7.90 12.94
N ASP A 40 11.24 9.17 12.90
CA ASP A 40 9.99 9.57 12.23
C ASP A 40 9.94 9.13 10.77
N GLN A 41 11.09 9.10 10.10
CA GLN A 41 11.20 8.63 8.73
C GLN A 41 10.94 7.12 8.62
N GLU A 42 11.47 6.31 9.53
CA GLU A 42 11.21 4.86 9.58
C GLU A 42 9.74 4.58 9.90
N ILE A 43 9.15 5.31 10.85
CA ILE A 43 7.72 5.20 11.18
C ILE A 43 6.87 5.55 9.95
N LEU A 44 7.22 6.62 9.23
CA LEU A 44 6.53 7.03 8.02
C LEU A 44 6.65 5.97 6.92
N GLN A 45 7.82 5.40 6.69
CA GLN A 45 8.03 4.33 5.72
C GLN A 45 7.25 3.07 6.08
N ALA A 46 7.30 2.63 7.34
CA ALA A 46 6.51 1.51 7.84
C ALA A 46 4.99 1.75 7.64
N CYS A 47 4.53 2.97 7.92
CA CYS A 47 3.14 3.36 7.65
C CYS A 47 2.75 3.24 6.18
N VAL A 48 3.62 3.72 5.27
CA VAL A 48 3.38 3.63 3.83
C VAL A 48 3.27 2.17 3.39
N ILE A 49 4.15 1.31 3.89
CA ILE A 49 4.13 -0.14 3.61
C ILE A 49 2.82 -0.77 4.13
N GLY A 50 2.47 -0.53 5.39
CA GLY A 50 1.24 -1.08 5.99
C GLY A 50 -0.04 -0.63 5.28
N LEU A 51 -0.14 0.65 4.93
CA LEU A 51 -1.27 1.17 4.14
C LEU A 51 -1.31 0.56 2.72
N GLY A 52 -0.15 0.36 2.11
CA GLY A 52 -0.01 -0.34 0.82
C GLY A 52 -0.51 -1.78 0.90
N MET A 53 -0.10 -2.53 1.93
CA MET A 53 -0.59 -3.89 2.20
C MET A 53 -2.10 -3.92 2.42
N ARG A 54 -2.64 -2.95 3.18
CA ARG A 54 -4.07 -2.81 3.43
C ARG A 54 -4.86 -2.54 2.15
N LEU A 55 -4.34 -1.69 1.28
CA LEU A 55 -4.93 -1.41 -0.03
C LEU A 55 -4.88 -2.66 -0.91
N PHE A 56 -3.74 -3.34 -0.98
CA PHE A 56 -3.56 -4.57 -1.75
C PHE A 56 -4.50 -5.68 -1.30
N TYR A 57 -4.66 -5.89 0.01
CA TYR A 57 -5.61 -6.90 0.53
C TYR A 57 -7.05 -6.63 0.09
N LYS A 58 -7.43 -5.36 -0.10
CA LYS A 58 -8.75 -4.99 -0.63
C LYS A 58 -8.85 -5.17 -2.14
N ILE A 59 -7.75 -4.98 -2.86
CA ILE A 59 -7.66 -5.27 -4.29
C ILE A 59 -7.75 -6.78 -4.55
N SER A 60 -7.03 -7.58 -3.78
CA SER A 60 -7.01 -9.03 -3.93
C SER A 60 -8.30 -9.69 -3.42
N GLY A 61 -8.99 -9.07 -2.47
CA GLY A 61 -10.12 -9.71 -1.79
C GLY A 61 -9.70 -10.97 -1.02
N GLY A 62 -8.41 -11.08 -0.68
CA GLY A 62 -7.81 -12.29 -0.12
C GLY A 62 -7.43 -13.37 -1.14
N SER A 63 -7.61 -13.12 -2.44
CA SER A 63 -7.26 -14.05 -3.53
C SER A 63 -6.45 -13.37 -4.63
N ASN A 64 -5.58 -14.12 -5.31
CA ASN A 64 -4.73 -13.56 -6.38
C ASN A 64 -5.52 -13.17 -7.64
N CYS A 65 -6.76 -13.64 -7.81
CA CYS A 65 -7.54 -13.46 -9.04
C CYS A 65 -7.74 -11.97 -9.38
N CYS A 66 -8.09 -11.15 -8.39
CA CYS A 66 -8.40 -9.73 -8.60
C CYS A 66 -7.15 -8.86 -8.77
N ALA A 67 -5.98 -9.30 -8.27
CA ALA A 67 -4.73 -8.55 -8.42
C ALA A 67 -4.31 -8.40 -9.88
N THR A 68 -4.56 -9.42 -10.71
CA THR A 68 -4.25 -9.38 -12.16
C THR A 68 -5.16 -8.43 -12.96
N GLU A 69 -6.31 -8.05 -12.40
CA GLU A 69 -7.29 -7.14 -12.99
C GLU A 69 -7.12 -5.68 -12.53
N THR A 70 -6.05 -5.40 -11.79
CA THR A 70 -5.77 -4.06 -11.29
C THR A 70 -4.31 -3.67 -11.51
N ARG A 71 -4.06 -2.36 -11.60
CA ARG A 71 -2.70 -1.83 -11.71
C ARG A 71 -2.59 -0.51 -11.00
N LEU A 72 -1.65 -0.40 -10.08
CA LEU A 72 -1.35 0.84 -9.38
C LEU A 72 -0.17 1.53 -10.06
N THR A 73 -0.29 2.84 -10.28
CA THR A 73 0.79 3.65 -10.86
C THR A 73 0.89 4.98 -10.13
N ARG A 74 2.11 5.47 -9.96
CA ARG A 74 2.38 6.80 -9.42
C ARG A 74 3.09 7.62 -10.49
N ARG A 75 2.50 8.74 -10.91
CA ARG A 75 3.11 9.66 -11.88
C ARG A 75 2.68 11.10 -11.59
N SER A 76 3.63 12.03 -11.60
CA SER A 76 3.37 13.47 -11.45
C SER A 76 2.50 13.81 -10.23
N GLY A 77 2.81 13.22 -9.06
CA GLY A 77 2.03 13.46 -7.84
C GLY A 77 0.63 12.82 -7.82
N VAL A 78 0.29 11.97 -8.78
CA VAL A 78 -0.99 11.27 -8.84
C VAL A 78 -0.79 9.77 -8.68
N LEU A 79 -1.50 9.18 -7.72
CA LEU A 79 -1.61 7.73 -7.55
C LEU A 79 -2.86 7.26 -8.28
N THR A 80 -2.66 6.65 -9.46
CA THR A 80 -3.77 6.13 -10.29
C THR A 80 -3.88 4.63 -10.12
N LEU A 81 -5.07 4.17 -9.69
CA LEU A 81 -5.46 2.77 -9.77
C LEU A 81 -6.25 2.54 -11.06
N TYR A 82 -5.72 1.66 -11.89
CA TYR A 82 -6.42 1.13 -13.06
C TYR A 82 -7.15 -0.15 -12.71
N LEU A 83 -8.39 -0.28 -13.17
CA LEU A 83 -9.27 -1.42 -12.95
C LEU A 83 -9.82 -1.89 -14.29
N THR A 84 -10.06 -3.19 -14.45
CA THR A 84 -10.92 -3.69 -15.55
C THR A 84 -12.38 -3.33 -15.28
N LYS A 85 -13.24 -3.39 -16.31
CA LYS A 85 -14.70 -3.27 -16.12
C LYS A 85 -15.26 -4.34 -15.17
N ARG A 86 -14.73 -5.57 -15.22
CA ARG A 86 -15.15 -6.66 -14.31
C ARG A 86 -14.82 -6.33 -12.86
N ALA A 87 -13.62 -5.83 -12.61
CA ALA A 87 -13.18 -5.49 -11.27
C ALA A 87 -13.90 -4.26 -10.71
N GLN A 88 -14.40 -3.33 -11.54
CA GLN A 88 -15.10 -2.12 -11.10
C GLN A 88 -16.23 -2.40 -10.09
N ASN A 89 -17.01 -3.46 -10.31
CA ASN A 89 -18.14 -3.81 -9.44
C ASN A 89 -17.69 -4.27 -8.03
N LEU A 90 -16.43 -4.66 -7.87
CA LEU A 90 -15.84 -5.06 -6.59
C LEU A 90 -15.37 -3.87 -5.75
N PHE A 91 -15.32 -2.66 -6.33
CA PHE A 91 -14.78 -1.47 -5.68
C PHE A 91 -15.88 -0.44 -5.40
N GLY A 92 -16.14 -0.21 -4.11
CA GLY A 92 -17.09 0.79 -3.62
C GLY A 92 -16.45 1.96 -2.86
N PRO A 93 -17.25 2.85 -2.25
CA PRO A 93 -16.78 4.08 -1.58
C PRO A 93 -15.73 3.85 -0.49
N LYS A 94 -15.80 2.71 0.22
CA LYS A 94 -14.80 2.31 1.23
C LYS A 94 -13.41 2.07 0.63
N PHE A 95 -13.35 1.69 -0.65
CA PHE A 95 -12.10 1.49 -1.35
C PHE A 95 -11.47 2.83 -1.74
N GLU A 96 -12.27 3.77 -2.26
CA GLU A 96 -11.82 5.11 -2.61
C GLU A 96 -11.21 5.84 -1.42
N LYS A 97 -11.86 5.76 -0.25
CA LYS A 97 -11.34 6.32 1.01
C LYS A 97 -9.97 5.74 1.38
N ARG A 98 -9.73 4.45 1.14
CA ARG A 98 -8.44 3.81 1.42
C ARG A 98 -7.37 4.22 0.43
N LEU A 99 -7.71 4.28 -0.86
CA LEU A 99 -6.81 4.80 -1.89
C LEU A 99 -6.42 6.26 -1.60
N ALA A 100 -7.38 7.10 -1.21
CA ALA A 100 -7.15 8.48 -0.82
C ALA A 100 -6.24 8.60 0.41
N SER A 101 -6.49 7.79 1.45
CA SER A 101 -5.64 7.75 2.65
C SER A 101 -4.19 7.35 2.31
N PHE A 102 -4.02 6.31 1.48
CA PHE A 102 -2.71 5.88 1.04
C PHE A 102 -2.01 6.94 0.18
N ALA A 103 -2.72 7.53 -0.79
CA ALA A 103 -2.20 8.60 -1.65
C ALA A 103 -1.75 9.82 -0.82
N LYS A 104 -2.56 10.25 0.16
CA LYS A 104 -2.22 11.34 1.07
C LYS A 104 -0.91 11.05 1.82
N LYS A 105 -0.71 9.82 2.30
CA LYS A 105 0.50 9.44 3.04
C LYS A 105 1.77 9.48 2.18
N ILE A 106 1.66 9.30 0.86
CA ILE A 106 2.78 9.40 -0.09
C ILE A 106 2.80 10.73 -0.86
N ASN A 107 2.12 11.76 -0.35
CA ASN A 107 2.01 13.10 -0.96
C ASN A 107 1.52 13.04 -2.42
N CYS A 108 0.44 12.30 -2.65
CA CYS A 108 -0.19 12.15 -3.96
C CYS A 108 -1.71 12.36 -3.90
N VAL A 109 -2.29 12.70 -5.04
CA VAL A 109 -3.75 12.70 -5.25
C VAL A 109 -4.20 11.32 -5.72
N ALA A 110 -5.26 10.78 -5.12
CA ALA A 110 -5.83 9.50 -5.55
C ALA A 110 -6.69 9.66 -6.81
N ARG A 111 -6.57 8.71 -7.74
CA ARG A 111 -7.40 8.64 -8.95
C ARG A 111 -7.74 7.20 -9.29
N ILE A 112 -8.97 6.95 -9.71
CA ILE A 112 -9.41 5.64 -10.21
C ILE A 112 -9.71 5.78 -11.70
N ARG A 113 -9.28 4.80 -12.50
CA ARG A 113 -9.57 4.72 -13.94
C ARG A 113 -9.98 3.32 -14.33
N VAL A 114 -11.12 3.20 -15.00
CA VAL A 114 -11.58 1.92 -15.56
C VAL A 114 -11.06 1.78 -16.99
N LYS A 115 -10.47 0.62 -17.32
CA LYS A 115 -10.01 0.27 -18.67
C LYS A 115 -10.81 -0.91 -19.21
N SER A 116 -11.12 -0.86 -20.51
CA SER A 116 -11.92 -1.88 -21.19
C SER A 116 -11.11 -3.08 -21.73
N LYS A 117 -9.76 -3.01 -21.75
CA LYS A 117 -8.86 -4.08 -22.23
C LYS A 117 -7.91 -4.58 -21.12
N SER A 118 -7.45 -5.82 -21.27
CA SER A 118 -6.52 -6.52 -20.37
C SER A 118 -5.29 -5.66 -20.03
N LEU A 119 -4.97 -5.57 -18.73
CA LEU A 119 -3.86 -4.76 -18.19
C LEU A 119 -2.47 -5.34 -18.50
N LYS A 120 -2.39 -6.54 -19.11
CA LYS A 120 -1.13 -7.26 -19.42
C LYS A 120 -0.13 -6.46 -20.24
N LEU A 121 -0.59 -5.64 -21.20
CA LEU A 121 0.30 -4.84 -22.07
C LEU A 121 1.11 -3.76 -21.34
N LEU A 122 0.78 -3.46 -20.09
CA LEU A 122 1.40 -2.38 -19.34
C LEU A 122 2.42 -2.87 -18.29
N GLN A 123 2.55 -4.18 -18.07
CA GLN A 123 3.57 -4.74 -17.16
C GLN A 123 5.00 -4.49 -17.66
N VAL A 124 5.21 -4.48 -18.99
CA VAL A 124 6.55 -4.39 -19.59
C VAL A 124 7.17 -2.99 -19.46
N CYS A 125 6.37 -1.93 -19.37
CA CYS A 125 6.89 -0.56 -19.46
C CYS A 125 7.36 0.07 -18.13
N LEU A 126 7.17 -0.58 -16.97
CA LEU A 126 7.52 0.03 -15.67
C LEU A 126 8.86 -0.41 -15.08
N PHE A 127 9.46 -1.51 -15.56
CA PHE A 127 10.75 -1.98 -15.05
C PHE A 127 11.96 -1.45 -15.85
N LYS A 128 11.72 -0.82 -17.02
CA LYS A 128 12.75 -0.10 -17.79
C LYS A 128 12.65 1.40 -17.51
N ARG A 129 13.32 1.87 -16.45
CA ARG A 129 13.99 3.20 -16.37
C ARG A 129 14.38 3.49 -14.91
N ARG A 130 15.61 3.11 -14.57
CA ARG A 130 16.55 3.79 -13.67
C ARG A 130 17.89 3.06 -13.83
N THR A 131 18.58 3.39 -14.92
CA THR A 131 20.04 3.54 -14.93
C THR A 131 20.31 4.95 -14.44
#